data_AF-K9SE92-F1
#
_entry.id   AF-K9SE92-F1
#
_cell.length_a   1.000
_cell.length_b   1.000
_cell.length_c   1.000
_cell.angle_alpha   90.00
_cell.angle_beta   90.00
_cell.angle_gamma   90.00
#
_symmetry.space_group_name_H-M   'P 1'
#
loop_
_entity.id
_entity.type
_entity.pdbx_description
1 polymer ?
#
loop_
_entity_poly.entity_id
_entity_poly.type
_entity_poly.pdbx_seq_one_letter_code
_entity_poly.pdbx_strand_id
1 'polypeptide(L)'
;MAVDYDLVIVGSTPTAIAAARAALRSQGRVALVSQRSPEEGLGPETPLLPSLSALGAIAQQQPLAHWLGLADSARAELQWPAALAWHHALGDTLAPDPAVLAAQGLEVILGQGAFRREPSLGFNLADRCLRSRAYLIATGSHTGRPAIEGLDAVPYWTPETLATQPPEVLPERLLILGGQGLAVAWAEAFARFGVAVTLITRQPRLLPQAEPEAVALIQAQLEADGVRILTGSPITQARMLDQEVWVQAGNDALAGDRLLVVAAPQPNLTGLNLEAVRVRATPRGLSVKPWLQTAHPRIYACGAVLGGDPAPYIGHHEAAIAVENALWGRRRVPHYQAIPQWVPTQNPLISLGLTEAQASQQYHEDAWVLRCPYKALPQAHLHHQVNGFAKLIVRPSGQILGAHILGPAAPELMSAIALLQESSQGMPALERLIPIAPSYSEVWTQLGQQWRDRRHQRWGPWLEALAAWRRARAR
;
A
#
# COMPACT_ATOMS: atom_id res chain seq x y z
N MET A 1 -34.36 23.08 8.30
CA MET A 1 -33.27 23.19 9.29
C MET A 1 -32.08 23.83 8.59
N ALA A 2 -31.59 24.96 9.09
CA ALA A 2 -30.32 25.50 8.63
C ALA A 2 -29.21 24.49 8.97
N VAL A 3 -28.37 24.20 7.99
CA VAL A 3 -27.15 23.39 8.12
C VAL A 3 -25.98 24.33 7.87
N ASP A 4 -24.91 24.13 8.63
CA ASP A 4 -23.73 25.02 8.59
C ASP A 4 -22.82 24.64 7.41
N TYR A 5 -22.80 23.36 7.04
CA TYR A 5 -21.92 22.78 6.01
C TYR A 5 -22.69 21.86 5.05
N ASP A 6 -22.20 21.73 3.82
CA ASP A 6 -22.64 20.67 2.91
C ASP A 6 -22.04 19.32 3.30
N LEU A 7 -20.78 19.32 3.76
CA LEU A 7 -20.08 18.11 4.20
C LEU A 7 -19.19 18.40 5.42
N VAL A 8 -19.34 17.59 6.47
CA VAL A 8 -18.37 17.51 7.58
C VAL A 8 -17.57 16.23 7.43
N ILE A 9 -16.25 16.34 7.35
CA ILE A 9 -15.32 15.22 7.22
C ILE A 9 -14.63 15.03 8.56
N VAL A 10 -14.72 13.82 9.12
CA VAL A 10 -14.11 13.46 10.40
C VAL A 10 -12.89 12.61 10.13
N GLY A 11 -11.72 13.13 10.47
CA GLY A 11 -10.42 12.53 10.22
C GLY A 11 -9.41 13.57 9.76
N SER A 12 -8.14 13.27 9.96
CA SER A 12 -7.01 14.09 9.51
C SER A 12 -5.98 13.28 8.72
N THR A 13 -6.42 12.14 8.20
CA THR A 13 -5.62 11.30 7.32
C THR A 13 -5.45 11.95 5.94
N PRO A 14 -4.46 11.50 5.15
CA PRO A 14 -4.33 11.91 3.75
C PRO A 14 -5.59 11.64 2.94
N THR A 15 -6.31 10.55 3.26
CA THR A 15 -7.63 10.24 2.71
C THR A 15 -8.68 11.30 3.06
N ALA A 16 -8.74 11.76 4.31
CA ALA A 16 -9.66 12.80 4.74
C ALA A 16 -9.36 14.15 4.03
N ILE A 17 -8.08 14.48 3.86
CA ILE A 17 -7.65 15.70 3.17
C ILE A 17 -7.97 15.62 1.67
N ALA A 18 -7.75 14.47 1.03
CA ALA A 18 -8.15 14.24 -0.36
C ALA A 18 -9.67 14.37 -0.54
N ALA A 19 -10.46 13.83 0.40
CA ALA A 19 -11.92 13.99 0.41
C ALA A 19 -12.32 15.47 0.56
N ALA A 20 -11.68 16.22 1.45
CA ALA A 20 -11.93 17.64 1.64
C ALA A 20 -11.68 18.43 0.35
N ARG A 21 -10.52 18.22 -0.29
CA ARG A 21 -10.19 18.84 -1.57
C ARG A 21 -11.18 18.47 -2.68
N ALA A 22 -11.63 17.23 -2.74
CA ALA A 22 -12.66 16.79 -3.70
C ALA A 22 -14.02 17.48 -3.45
N ALA A 23 -14.40 17.68 -2.20
CA ALA A 23 -15.63 18.35 -1.83
C ALA A 23 -15.59 19.86 -2.14
N LEU A 24 -14.45 20.53 -1.93
CA LEU A 24 -14.25 21.92 -2.33
C LEU A 24 -14.34 22.11 -3.86
N ARG A 25 -13.74 21.21 -4.65
CA ARG A 25 -13.89 21.23 -6.11
C ARG A 25 -15.35 21.05 -6.57
N SER A 26 -16.18 20.44 -5.74
CA SER A 26 -17.63 20.32 -5.95
C SER A 26 -18.41 21.53 -5.42
N GLN A 27 -17.73 22.64 -5.08
CA GLN A 27 -18.29 23.88 -4.52
C GLN A 27 -19.08 23.70 -3.21
N GLY A 28 -18.80 22.62 -2.46
CA GLY A 28 -19.42 22.42 -1.15
C GLY A 28 -18.79 23.30 -0.08
N ARG A 29 -19.58 23.72 0.91
CA ARG A 29 -19.06 24.27 2.17
C ARG A 29 -18.62 23.13 3.09
N VAL A 30 -17.32 23.03 3.36
CA VAL A 30 -16.71 21.84 4.00
C VAL A 30 -16.02 22.19 5.32
N ALA A 31 -16.20 21.34 6.33
CA ALA A 31 -15.36 21.33 7.52
C ALA A 31 -14.56 20.01 7.60
N LEU A 32 -13.27 20.10 7.94
CA LEU A 32 -12.39 18.96 8.20
C LEU A 32 -12.05 18.94 9.69
N VAL A 33 -12.42 17.87 10.39
CA VAL A 33 -12.26 17.73 11.83
C VAL A 33 -11.18 16.70 12.14
N SER A 34 -10.06 17.14 12.70
CA SER A 34 -9.00 16.28 13.22
C SER A 34 -9.33 15.84 14.64
N GLN A 35 -9.38 14.53 14.88
CA GLN A 35 -9.49 13.96 16.24
C GLN A 35 -8.16 13.99 17.02
N ARG A 36 -7.10 14.50 16.40
CA ARG A 36 -5.76 14.66 17.00
C ARG A 36 -5.71 15.92 17.86
N SER A 37 -4.71 16.00 18.74
CA SER A 37 -4.46 17.23 19.49
C SER A 37 -4.06 18.38 18.54
N PRO A 38 -4.25 19.65 18.94
CA PRO A 38 -3.79 20.78 18.15
C PRO A 38 -2.27 20.76 17.87
N GLU A 39 -1.48 20.26 18.82
CA GLU A 39 -0.03 20.12 18.71
C GLU A 39 0.39 19.08 17.66
N GLU A 40 -0.41 18.02 17.49
CA GLU A 40 -0.20 17.00 16.47
C GLU A 40 -0.68 17.42 15.07
N GLY A 41 -1.51 18.47 14.97
CA GLY A 41 -2.00 19.02 13.72
C GLY A 41 -2.83 18.05 12.85
N LEU A 42 -2.64 18.13 11.53
CA LEU A 42 -3.18 17.16 10.57
C LEU A 42 -2.20 16.00 10.43
N GLY A 43 -2.70 14.77 10.33
CA GLY A 43 -1.82 13.60 10.25
C GLY A 43 -1.01 13.61 8.96
N PRO A 44 0.34 13.73 9.03
CA PRO A 44 1.16 13.76 7.83
C PRO A 44 1.15 12.39 7.14
N GLU A 45 1.26 12.37 5.81
CA GLU A 45 1.89 11.23 5.15
C GLU A 45 3.36 11.25 5.58
N THR A 46 3.75 10.37 6.48
CA THR A 46 5.17 10.30 6.85
C THR A 46 5.94 9.55 5.75
N PRO A 47 6.89 10.21 5.06
CA PRO A 47 7.67 9.55 4.02
C PRO A 47 8.81 8.69 4.56
N LEU A 48 8.85 8.36 5.86
CA LEU A 48 10.01 7.71 6.49
C LEU A 48 10.36 6.41 5.77
N LEU A 49 9.48 5.41 5.78
CA LEU A 49 9.74 4.15 5.09
C LEU A 49 10.04 4.33 3.58
N PRO A 50 9.25 5.10 2.80
CA PRO A 50 9.60 5.42 1.41
C PRO A 50 10.99 6.05 1.22
N SER A 51 11.39 6.96 2.12
CA SER A 51 12.69 7.63 2.07
C SER A 51 13.84 6.67 2.38
N LEU A 52 13.65 5.76 3.34
CA LEU A 52 14.64 4.71 3.64
C LEU A 52 14.78 3.74 2.46
N SER A 53 13.66 3.34 1.83
CA SER A 53 13.67 2.52 0.62
C SER A 53 14.39 3.22 -0.54
N ALA A 54 14.19 4.53 -0.71
CA ALA A 54 14.88 5.33 -1.72
C ALA A 54 16.40 5.44 -1.47
N LEU A 55 16.82 5.67 -0.22
CA LEU A 55 18.25 5.65 0.16
C LEU A 55 18.86 4.26 -0.11
N GLY A 56 18.14 3.20 0.23
CA GLY A 56 18.54 1.84 -0.09
C GLY A 56 18.72 1.62 -1.60
N ALA A 57 17.81 2.14 -2.43
CA ALA A 57 17.89 2.09 -3.90
C ALA A 57 19.19 2.71 -4.42
N ILE A 58 19.55 3.89 -3.90
CA ILE A 58 20.78 4.60 -4.25
C ILE A 58 22.01 3.81 -3.79
N ALA A 59 22.00 3.26 -2.57
CA ALA A 59 23.12 2.50 -2.02
C ALA A 59 23.44 1.23 -2.84
N GLN A 60 22.45 0.60 -3.48
CA GLN A 60 22.70 -0.54 -4.38
C GLN A 60 23.37 -0.18 -5.70
N GLN A 61 23.36 1.10 -6.10
CA GLN A 61 24.04 1.57 -7.32
C GLN A 61 25.53 1.84 -7.11
N GLN A 62 26.07 1.61 -5.91
CA GLN A 62 27.49 1.75 -5.57
C GLN A 62 28.47 0.99 -6.49
N PRO A 63 28.16 -0.19 -7.05
CA PRO A 63 29.04 -0.84 -8.04
C PRO A 63 29.33 0.05 -9.26
N LEU A 64 28.41 0.96 -9.63
CA LEU A 64 28.63 1.92 -10.70
C LEU A 64 29.69 2.97 -10.31
N ALA A 65 29.72 3.41 -9.04
CA ALA A 65 30.73 4.34 -8.54
C ALA A 65 32.14 3.76 -8.65
N HIS A 66 32.27 2.43 -8.48
CA HIS A 66 33.53 1.73 -8.74
C HIS A 66 33.92 1.77 -10.22
N TRP A 67 32.99 1.47 -11.14
CA TRP A 67 33.25 1.57 -12.59
C TRP A 67 33.62 2.98 -13.05
N LEU A 68 33.09 4.01 -12.40
CA LEU A 68 33.40 5.42 -12.68
C LEU A 68 34.72 5.89 -12.07
N GLY A 69 35.41 5.06 -11.28
CA GLY A 69 36.61 5.46 -10.55
C GLY A 69 36.35 6.51 -9.46
N LEU A 70 35.09 6.64 -9.00
CA LEU A 70 34.67 7.65 -8.02
C LEU A 70 34.79 7.17 -6.57
N ALA A 71 35.16 5.90 -6.35
CA ALA A 71 35.16 5.29 -5.02
C ALA A 71 36.55 4.83 -4.59
N ASP A 72 37.09 5.48 -3.56
CA ASP A 72 38.06 4.86 -2.64
C ASP A 72 37.29 3.88 -1.72
N SER A 73 37.20 2.63 -2.16
CA SER A 73 37.20 1.39 -1.35
C SER A 73 36.28 1.18 -0.13
N ALA A 74 35.30 2.01 0.18
CA ALA A 74 34.32 1.72 1.26
C ALA A 74 32.89 1.72 0.72
N ARG A 75 32.12 0.65 1.02
CA ARG A 75 30.66 0.70 0.87
C ARG A 75 30.18 1.95 1.62
N ALA A 76 29.53 2.89 0.96
CA ALA A 76 28.97 4.04 1.66
C ALA A 76 27.93 3.54 2.66
N GLU A 77 28.26 3.57 3.94
CA GLU A 77 27.35 3.17 5.01
C GLU A 77 26.23 4.22 5.11
N LEU A 78 24.99 3.74 5.11
CA LEU A 78 23.84 4.61 5.29
C LEU A 78 23.85 5.19 6.70
N GLN A 79 23.94 6.51 6.80
CA GLN A 79 23.97 7.22 8.07
C GLN A 79 22.55 7.53 8.54
N TRP A 80 22.12 6.89 9.63
CA TRP A 80 20.78 7.09 10.20
C TRP A 80 20.44 8.56 10.49
N PRO A 81 21.33 9.38 11.10
CA PRO A 81 21.03 10.79 11.34
C PRO A 81 20.76 11.59 10.05
N ALA A 82 21.48 11.29 8.97
CA ALA A 82 21.25 11.95 7.68
C ALA A 82 19.93 11.51 7.03
N ALA A 83 19.56 10.23 7.18
CA ALA A 83 18.28 9.71 6.72
C ALA A 83 17.11 10.38 7.47
N LEU A 84 17.23 10.57 8.78
CA LEU A 84 16.25 11.30 9.57
C LEU A 84 16.15 12.77 9.17
N ALA A 85 17.28 13.45 8.98
CA ALA A 85 17.28 14.83 8.53
C ALA A 85 16.57 14.98 7.17
N TRP A 86 16.82 14.06 6.23
CA TRP A 86 16.12 14.07 4.94
C TRP A 86 14.63 13.77 5.09
N HIS A 87 14.28 12.78 5.92
CA HIS A 87 12.89 12.46 6.23
C HIS A 87 12.13 13.68 6.79
N HIS A 88 12.71 14.41 7.76
CA HIS A 88 12.11 15.61 8.31
C HIS A 88 11.93 16.71 7.25
N ALA A 89 12.95 16.98 6.43
CA ALA A 89 12.85 17.96 5.35
C ALA A 89 11.75 17.61 4.33
N LEU A 90 11.61 16.32 3.99
CA LEU A 90 10.50 15.84 3.15
C LEU A 90 9.15 16.01 3.85
N GLY A 91 9.08 15.69 5.14
CA GLY A 91 7.89 15.87 5.97
C GLY A 91 7.41 17.32 5.94
N ASP A 92 8.29 18.29 6.19
CA ASP A 92 7.98 19.72 6.17
C ASP A 92 7.51 20.20 4.80
N THR A 93 8.11 19.66 3.73
CA THR A 93 7.77 20.02 2.34
C THR A 93 6.41 19.45 1.91
N LEU A 94 6.09 18.23 2.34
CA LEU A 94 4.88 17.50 1.92
C LEU A 94 3.70 17.68 2.88
N ALA A 95 3.96 18.19 4.09
CA ALA A 95 2.93 18.35 5.12
C ALA A 95 1.80 19.25 4.64
N PRO A 96 0.53 18.83 4.84
CA PRO A 96 -0.60 19.67 4.52
C PRO A 96 -0.70 20.82 5.53
N ASP A 97 -0.42 22.04 5.10
CA ASP A 97 -0.58 23.23 5.93
C ASP A 97 -2.08 23.58 6.14
N PRO A 98 -2.58 23.57 7.39
CA PRO A 98 -3.95 23.99 7.70
C PRO A 98 -4.29 25.40 7.21
N ALA A 99 -3.33 26.34 7.21
CA ALA A 99 -3.54 27.70 6.74
C ALA A 99 -3.76 27.73 5.22
N VAL A 100 -3.00 26.94 4.46
CA VAL A 100 -3.19 26.77 3.01
C VAL A 100 -4.55 26.14 2.71
N LEU A 101 -4.96 25.14 3.48
CA LEU A 101 -6.29 24.54 3.33
C LEU A 101 -7.41 25.54 3.67
N ALA A 102 -7.23 26.35 4.72
CA ALA A 102 -8.17 27.40 5.09
C ALA A 102 -8.31 28.48 4.00
N ALA A 103 -7.20 28.89 3.39
CA ALA A 103 -7.20 29.82 2.25
C ALA A 103 -7.94 29.27 1.02
N GLN A 104 -8.06 27.93 0.89
CA GLN A 104 -8.86 27.26 -0.15
C GLN A 104 -10.36 27.19 0.19
N GLY A 105 -10.79 27.73 1.33
CA GLY A 105 -12.18 27.71 1.79
C GLY A 105 -12.55 26.50 2.66
N LEU A 106 -11.58 25.71 3.11
CA LEU A 106 -11.81 24.61 4.05
C LEU A 106 -11.79 25.13 5.49
N GLU A 107 -12.82 24.84 6.28
CA GLU A 107 -12.70 25.07 7.71
C GLU A 107 -11.98 23.88 8.38
N VAL A 108 -10.72 24.07 8.78
CA VAL A 108 -9.94 23.06 9.49
C VAL A 108 -10.14 23.22 10.99
N ILE A 109 -10.60 22.15 11.64
CA ILE A 109 -10.94 22.14 13.07
C ILE A 109 -10.08 21.07 13.75
N LEU A 110 -9.27 21.50 14.71
CA LEU A 110 -8.44 20.60 15.51
C LEU A 110 -9.12 20.40 16.87
N GLY A 111 -9.67 19.21 17.10
CA GLY A 111 -10.40 18.93 18.33
C GLY A 111 -11.16 17.62 18.29
N GLN A 112 -11.18 16.94 19.44
CA GLN A 112 -11.96 15.73 19.62
C GLN A 112 -13.46 16.05 19.58
N GLY A 113 -14.21 15.11 19.04
CA GLY A 113 -15.65 15.25 18.95
C GLY A 113 -16.36 13.94 18.72
N ALA A 114 -17.68 13.97 18.88
CA ALA A 114 -18.52 12.79 18.84
C ALA A 114 -19.83 13.06 18.08
N PHE A 115 -20.35 12.05 17.42
CA PHE A 115 -21.68 12.12 16.83
C PHE A 115 -22.75 12.26 17.91
N ARG A 116 -23.78 13.05 17.61
CA ARG A 116 -25.00 13.14 18.41
C ARG A 116 -26.23 12.97 17.54
N ARG A 117 -27.32 12.47 18.13
CA ARG A 117 -28.60 12.28 17.44
C ARG A 117 -29.61 13.38 17.72
N GLU A 118 -29.67 13.88 18.95
CA GLU A 118 -30.69 14.82 19.42
C GLU A 118 -30.07 16.17 19.84
N PRO A 119 -30.77 17.31 19.65
CA PRO A 119 -32.10 17.47 19.03
C PRO A 119 -32.07 17.28 17.50
N SER A 120 -30.89 17.21 16.91
CA SER A 120 -30.68 16.83 15.51
C SER A 120 -29.31 16.21 15.33
N LEU A 121 -29.15 15.44 14.24
CA LEU A 121 -27.85 14.92 13.83
C LEU A 121 -26.82 16.05 13.77
N GLY A 122 -25.68 15.80 14.40
CA GLY A 122 -24.59 16.76 14.55
C GLY A 122 -23.29 16.05 14.91
N PHE A 123 -22.17 16.74 14.70
CA PHE A 123 -20.89 16.36 15.27
C PHE A 123 -20.54 17.36 16.36
N ASN A 124 -20.56 16.93 17.62
CA ASN A 124 -20.29 17.78 18.78
C ASN A 124 -18.78 17.88 19.01
N LEU A 125 -18.29 19.10 19.09
CA LEU A 125 -16.98 19.47 19.63
C LEU A 125 -17.18 20.03 21.05
N ALA A 126 -16.09 20.36 21.73
CA ALA A 126 -16.14 20.96 23.06
C ALA A 126 -16.87 22.31 23.10
N ASP A 127 -16.71 23.13 22.05
CA ASP A 127 -17.18 24.52 21.97
C ASP A 127 -18.45 24.70 21.12
N ARG A 128 -18.68 23.83 20.13
CA ARG A 128 -19.81 23.94 19.19
C ARG A 128 -20.26 22.60 18.61
N CYS A 129 -21.41 22.63 17.93
CA CYS A 129 -21.93 21.48 17.18
C CYS A 129 -21.97 21.78 15.69
N LEU A 130 -21.33 20.94 14.89
CA LEU A 130 -21.32 21.06 13.43
C LEU A 130 -22.53 20.36 12.82
N ARG A 131 -23.43 21.13 12.19
CA ARG A 131 -24.59 20.59 11.46
C ARG A 131 -24.29 20.54 9.98
N SER A 132 -24.53 19.38 9.37
CA SER A 132 -24.25 19.18 7.95
C SER A 132 -25.34 18.40 7.22
N ARG A 133 -25.40 18.58 5.89
CA ARG A 133 -26.23 17.76 5.02
C ARG A 133 -25.74 16.31 5.00
N ALA A 134 -24.43 16.11 5.02
CA ALA A 134 -23.79 14.80 5.07
C ALA A 134 -22.51 14.82 5.93
N TYR A 135 -22.12 13.64 6.39
CA TYR A 135 -20.90 13.42 7.16
C TYR A 135 -20.08 12.32 6.49
N LEU A 136 -18.77 12.47 6.48
CA LEU A 136 -17.83 11.47 5.97
C LEU A 136 -16.85 11.08 7.08
N ILE A 137 -16.79 9.80 7.41
CA ILE A 137 -15.84 9.24 8.37
C ILE A 137 -14.61 8.75 7.59
N ALA A 138 -13.47 9.38 7.82
CA ALA A 138 -12.18 9.09 7.20
C ALA A 138 -11.05 9.10 8.26
N THR A 139 -11.33 8.53 9.43
CA THR A 139 -10.45 8.51 10.61
C THR A 139 -9.27 7.54 10.50
N GLY A 140 -9.21 6.74 9.42
CA GLY A 140 -8.13 5.80 9.16
C GLY A 140 -8.14 4.58 10.07
N SER A 141 -6.96 4.02 10.29
CA SER A 141 -6.68 2.87 11.14
C SER A 141 -5.37 3.09 11.90
N HIS A 142 -5.10 2.21 12.86
CA HIS A 142 -3.82 2.11 13.57
C HIS A 142 -3.42 0.64 13.64
N THR A 143 -2.16 0.34 13.92
CA THR A 143 -1.70 -1.03 14.15
C THR A 143 -2.54 -1.69 15.24
N GLY A 144 -3.23 -2.79 14.89
CA GLY A 144 -4.05 -3.54 15.83
C GLY A 144 -3.18 -4.17 16.91
N ARG A 145 -3.73 -4.29 18.12
CA ARG A 145 -3.02 -4.90 19.25
C ARG A 145 -3.12 -6.43 19.15
N PRO A 146 -2.02 -7.17 18.89
CA PRO A 146 -2.08 -8.62 18.87
C PRO A 146 -2.29 -9.16 20.30
N ALA A 147 -3.08 -10.22 20.43
CA ALA A 147 -3.31 -10.89 21.70
C ALA A 147 -2.10 -11.76 22.07
N ILE A 148 -1.07 -11.14 22.63
CA ILE A 148 0.18 -11.77 23.08
C ILE A 148 0.30 -11.53 24.59
N GLU A 149 0.52 -12.59 25.36
CA GLU A 149 0.64 -12.49 26.81
C GLU A 149 1.84 -11.59 27.19
N GLY A 150 1.62 -10.61 28.07
CA GLY A 150 2.67 -9.72 28.58
C GLY A 150 3.11 -8.59 27.65
N LEU A 151 2.63 -8.53 26.39
CA LEU A 151 2.98 -7.47 25.44
C LEU A 151 2.67 -6.06 25.98
N ASP A 152 1.63 -5.93 26.80
CA ASP A 152 1.17 -4.67 27.38
C ASP A 152 2.19 -4.05 28.35
N ALA A 153 3.06 -4.88 28.93
CA ALA A 153 4.14 -4.45 29.81
C ALA A 153 5.45 -4.20 29.06
N VAL A 154 5.49 -4.39 27.75
CA VAL A 154 6.67 -4.24 26.90
C VAL A 154 6.54 -2.97 26.06
N PRO A 155 7.49 -2.02 26.12
CA PRO A 155 7.55 -0.93 25.16
C PRO A 155 7.85 -1.49 23.76
N TYR A 156 6.98 -1.19 22.80
CA TYR A 156 7.16 -1.57 21.41
C TYR A 156 6.87 -0.40 20.47
N TRP A 157 7.49 -0.44 19.30
CA TRP A 157 7.18 0.43 18.19
C TRP A 157 6.09 -0.16 17.32
N THR A 158 5.35 0.71 16.65
CA THR A 158 4.51 0.37 15.50
C THR A 158 4.98 1.21 14.29
N PRO A 159 4.58 0.87 13.06
CA PRO A 159 4.82 1.72 11.91
C PRO A 159 4.40 3.18 12.14
N GLU A 160 3.28 3.42 12.84
CA GLU A 160 2.79 4.76 13.16
C GLU A 160 3.67 5.50 14.17
N THR A 161 4.13 4.82 15.24
CA THR A 161 5.03 5.46 16.21
C THR A 161 6.38 5.76 15.58
N LEU A 162 6.92 4.87 14.74
CA LEU A 162 8.16 5.15 13.99
C LEU A 162 7.99 6.32 13.03
N ALA A 163 6.84 6.41 12.37
CA ALA A 163 6.56 7.50 11.46
C ALA A 163 6.35 8.86 12.13
N THR A 164 5.97 8.89 13.41
CA THR A 164 5.70 10.15 14.13
C THR A 164 6.85 10.54 15.05
N GLN A 165 7.54 9.55 15.61
CA GLN A 165 8.62 9.69 16.58
C GLN A 165 9.71 8.65 16.27
N PRO A 166 10.43 8.81 15.14
CA PRO A 166 11.54 7.91 14.86
C PRO A 166 12.63 8.05 15.94
N PRO A 167 13.31 6.95 16.31
CA PRO A 167 14.34 7.01 17.34
C PRO A 167 15.59 7.75 16.83
N GLU A 168 16.21 8.59 17.67
CA GLU A 168 17.47 9.27 17.31
C GLU A 168 18.63 8.29 17.11
N VAL A 169 18.63 7.19 17.87
CA VAL A 169 19.64 6.14 17.83
C VAL A 169 18.96 4.80 17.56
N LEU A 170 19.47 4.07 16.57
CA LEU A 170 18.99 2.73 16.24
C LEU A 170 19.42 1.71 17.29
N PRO A 171 18.59 0.67 17.54
CA PRO A 171 18.97 -0.44 18.39
C PRO A 171 20.01 -1.31 17.67
N GLU A 172 20.79 -2.09 18.42
CA GLU A 172 21.69 -3.08 17.82
C GLU A 172 20.88 -4.29 17.33
N ARG A 173 19.86 -4.71 18.08
CA ARG A 173 18.99 -5.84 17.76
C ARG A 173 17.52 -5.43 17.76
N LEU A 174 16.84 -5.71 16.66
CA LEU A 174 15.41 -5.42 16.48
C LEU A 174 14.63 -6.69 16.18
N LEU A 175 13.61 -6.97 16.99
CA LEU A 175 12.62 -8.00 16.72
C LEU A 175 11.44 -7.38 15.99
N ILE A 176 11.04 -7.94 14.84
CA ILE A 176 9.90 -7.44 14.06
C ILE A 176 8.83 -8.53 14.00
N LEU A 177 7.62 -8.21 14.44
CA LEU A 177 6.47 -9.12 14.40
C LEU A 177 5.62 -8.81 13.18
N GLY A 178 5.58 -9.71 12.20
CA GLY A 178 4.77 -9.56 11.00
C GLY A 178 5.35 -10.32 9.81
N GLY A 179 4.50 -10.66 8.84
CA GLY A 179 4.91 -11.32 7.60
C GLY A 179 4.31 -10.70 6.34
N GLN A 180 3.73 -9.51 6.46
CA GLN A 180 3.09 -8.76 5.38
C GLN A 180 4.01 -7.65 4.86
N GLY A 181 3.61 -6.98 3.77
CA GLY A 181 4.45 -6.04 3.03
C GLY A 181 5.15 -4.98 3.87
N LEU A 182 4.44 -4.34 4.80
CA LEU A 182 5.05 -3.33 5.68
C LEU A 182 6.11 -3.92 6.63
N ALA A 183 5.88 -5.11 7.19
CA ALA A 183 6.84 -5.75 8.10
C ALA A 183 8.14 -6.11 7.36
N VAL A 184 7.97 -6.63 6.14
CA VAL A 184 9.07 -6.98 5.24
C VAL A 184 9.89 -5.74 4.85
N ALA A 185 9.23 -4.64 4.49
CA ALA A 185 9.91 -3.40 4.12
C ALA A 185 10.64 -2.75 5.31
N TRP A 186 10.06 -2.77 6.51
CA TRP A 186 10.76 -2.30 7.72
C TRP A 186 11.97 -3.17 8.05
N ALA A 187 11.87 -4.49 7.88
CA ALA A 187 13.00 -5.39 8.09
C ALA A 187 14.17 -5.09 7.13
N GLU A 188 13.87 -4.91 5.85
CA GLU A 188 14.87 -4.52 4.84
C GLU A 188 15.50 -3.17 5.17
N ALA A 189 14.67 -2.17 5.52
CA ALA A 189 15.15 -0.83 5.84
C ALA A 189 16.13 -0.86 7.02
N PHE A 190 15.73 -1.41 8.17
CA PHE A 190 16.59 -1.41 9.36
C PHE A 190 17.87 -2.22 9.19
N ALA A 191 17.81 -3.39 8.52
CA ALA A 191 18.99 -4.21 8.29
C ALA A 191 20.08 -3.46 7.51
N ARG A 192 19.69 -2.62 6.55
CA ARG A 192 20.62 -1.79 5.76
C ARG A 192 21.24 -0.63 6.51
N PHE A 193 20.62 -0.19 7.60
CA PHE A 193 21.22 0.74 8.55
C PHE A 193 22.03 0.00 9.63
N GLY A 194 22.36 -1.28 9.43
CA GLY A 194 23.25 -2.05 10.30
C GLY A 194 22.58 -2.70 11.51
N VAL A 195 21.25 -2.67 11.61
CA VAL A 195 20.52 -3.29 12.72
C VAL A 195 20.45 -4.81 12.52
N ALA A 196 20.74 -5.59 13.55
CA ALA A 196 20.52 -7.03 13.54
C ALA A 196 19.03 -7.34 13.69
N VAL A 197 18.35 -7.52 12.55
CA VAL A 197 16.90 -7.72 12.48
C VAL A 197 16.54 -9.21 12.54
N THR A 198 15.57 -9.56 13.40
CA THR A 198 14.84 -10.84 13.30
C THR A 198 13.37 -10.60 12.95
N LEU A 199 12.96 -11.03 11.76
CA LEU A 199 11.58 -10.94 11.27
C LEU A 199 10.82 -12.23 11.58
N ILE A 200 9.74 -12.12 12.37
CA ILE A 200 9.00 -13.25 12.93
C ILE A 200 7.56 -13.23 12.42
N THR A 201 7.10 -14.35 11.87
CA THR A 201 5.71 -14.52 11.45
C THR A 201 5.17 -15.88 11.82
N ARG A 202 3.89 -15.91 12.24
CA ARG A 202 3.14 -17.15 12.46
C ARG A 202 2.81 -17.89 11.16
N GLN A 203 2.85 -17.20 10.02
CA GLN A 203 2.55 -17.79 8.72
C GLN A 203 3.71 -18.66 8.27
N PRO A 204 3.48 -19.77 7.54
CA PRO A 204 4.55 -20.65 7.07
C PRO A 204 5.49 -19.97 6.05
N ARG A 205 5.06 -18.85 5.46
CA ARG A 205 5.84 -18.04 4.51
C ARG A 205 5.54 -16.56 4.68
N LEU A 206 6.49 -15.73 4.27
CA LEU A 206 6.26 -14.30 4.06
C LEU A 206 5.28 -14.10 2.89
N LEU A 207 4.55 -12.99 2.91
CA LEU A 207 3.67 -12.54 1.84
C LEU A 207 2.81 -13.69 1.25
N PRO A 208 1.98 -14.36 2.05
CA PRO A 208 1.28 -15.58 1.65
C PRO A 208 0.33 -15.38 0.46
N GLN A 209 -0.09 -14.14 0.19
CA GLN A 209 -0.96 -13.78 -0.93
C GLN A 209 -0.19 -13.48 -2.24
N ALA A 210 1.13 -13.34 -2.18
CA ALA A 210 1.96 -13.03 -3.34
C ALA A 210 2.39 -14.29 -4.11
N GLU A 211 2.87 -14.08 -5.34
CA GLU A 211 3.45 -15.14 -6.18
C GLU A 211 4.65 -15.80 -5.48
N PRO A 212 4.75 -17.14 -5.45
CA PRO A 212 5.84 -17.85 -4.78
C PRO A 212 7.23 -17.42 -5.24
N GLU A 213 7.42 -17.17 -6.53
CA GLU A 213 8.69 -16.70 -7.09
C GLU A 213 9.06 -15.29 -6.60
N ALA A 214 8.09 -14.41 -6.35
CA ALA A 214 8.33 -13.08 -5.79
C ALA A 214 8.76 -13.19 -4.33
N VAL A 215 8.07 -14.04 -3.55
CA VAL A 215 8.40 -14.28 -2.14
C VAL A 215 9.81 -14.84 -1.98
N ALA A 216 10.19 -15.80 -2.82
CA ALA A 216 11.53 -16.39 -2.79
C ALA A 216 12.63 -15.35 -3.06
N LEU A 217 12.42 -14.47 -4.07
CA LEU A 217 13.38 -13.41 -4.38
C LEU A 217 13.49 -12.36 -3.27
N ILE A 218 12.36 -11.93 -2.71
CA ILE A 218 12.34 -10.98 -1.58
C ILE A 218 13.03 -11.60 -0.36
N GLN A 219 12.70 -12.85 -0.02
CA GLN A 219 13.31 -13.55 1.11
C GLN A 219 14.83 -13.66 0.96
N ALA A 220 15.31 -14.08 -0.21
CA ALA A 220 16.74 -14.18 -0.48
C ALA A 220 17.44 -12.82 -0.37
N GLN A 221 16.79 -11.73 -0.80
CA GLN A 221 17.34 -10.38 -0.64
C GLN A 221 17.42 -9.96 0.83
N LEU A 222 16.39 -10.20 1.62
CA LEU A 222 16.39 -9.91 3.06
C LEU A 222 17.50 -10.67 3.80
N GLU A 223 17.66 -11.97 3.50
CA GLU A 223 18.71 -12.81 4.09
C GLU A 223 20.11 -12.30 3.69
N ALA A 224 20.29 -11.88 2.43
CA ALA A 224 21.53 -11.25 1.96
C ALA A 224 21.82 -9.90 2.64
N ASP A 225 20.78 -9.16 3.00
CA ASP A 225 20.86 -7.92 3.77
C ASP A 225 21.08 -8.17 5.28
N GLY A 226 21.11 -9.45 5.73
CA GLY A 226 21.41 -9.84 7.11
C GLY A 226 20.19 -10.06 8.01
N VAL A 227 18.97 -10.07 7.45
CA VAL A 227 17.75 -10.32 8.21
C VAL A 227 17.62 -11.81 8.54
N ARG A 228 17.46 -12.13 9.83
CA ARG A 228 17.04 -13.48 10.26
C ARG A 228 15.53 -13.61 10.11
N ILE A 229 15.05 -14.61 9.37
CA ILE A 229 13.61 -14.81 9.11
C ILE A 229 13.14 -16.07 9.82
N LEU A 230 12.09 -15.94 10.64
CA LEU A 230 11.44 -17.04 11.36
C LEU A 230 9.97 -17.12 10.92
N THR A 231 9.66 -18.12 10.11
CA THR A 231 8.28 -18.41 9.65
C THR A 231 7.69 -19.58 10.43
N GLY A 232 6.36 -19.66 10.47
CA GLY A 232 5.65 -20.70 11.22
C GLY A 232 5.80 -20.59 12.73
N SER A 233 6.27 -19.45 13.23
CA SER A 233 6.58 -19.22 14.65
C SER A 233 5.53 -18.29 15.27
N PRO A 234 4.42 -18.83 15.82
CA PRO A 234 3.45 -18.02 16.55
C PRO A 234 4.09 -17.45 17.81
N ILE A 235 3.80 -16.19 18.10
CA ILE A 235 4.32 -15.52 19.29
C ILE A 235 3.28 -15.62 20.38
N THR A 236 3.64 -16.27 21.48
CA THR A 236 2.71 -16.57 22.58
C THR A 236 2.90 -15.62 23.75
N GLN A 237 4.12 -15.14 23.97
CA GLN A 237 4.47 -14.31 25.12
C GLN A 237 5.55 -13.29 24.76
N ALA A 238 5.46 -12.10 25.38
CA ALA A 238 6.48 -11.07 25.37
C ALA A 238 6.74 -10.57 26.80
N ARG A 239 8.00 -10.29 27.15
CA ARG A 239 8.41 -9.79 28.47
C ARG A 239 9.56 -8.79 28.32
N MET A 240 9.70 -7.90 29.30
CA MET A 240 10.89 -7.09 29.48
C MET A 240 11.78 -7.75 30.55
N LEU A 241 13.01 -8.12 30.20
CA LEU A 241 13.98 -8.76 31.08
C LEU A 241 15.32 -8.04 30.95
N ASP A 242 15.89 -7.56 32.06
CA ASP A 242 17.22 -6.92 32.07
C ASP A 242 17.42 -5.82 31.01
N GLN A 243 16.36 -5.01 30.76
CA GLN A 243 16.28 -3.95 29.74
C GLN A 243 16.21 -4.42 28.28
N GLU A 244 16.11 -5.73 28.05
CA GLU A 244 15.87 -6.34 26.75
C GLU A 244 14.43 -6.80 26.60
N VAL A 245 13.92 -6.71 25.36
CA VAL A 245 12.66 -7.33 24.99
C VAL A 245 12.89 -8.79 24.68
N TRP A 246 12.17 -9.65 25.40
CA TRP A 246 12.14 -11.08 25.18
C TRP A 246 10.80 -11.50 24.55
N VAL A 247 10.83 -12.38 23.56
CA VAL A 247 9.63 -12.98 22.94
C VAL A 247 9.76 -14.49 22.81
N GLN A 248 8.68 -15.21 23.12
CA GLN A 248 8.53 -16.64 22.84
C GLN A 248 7.92 -16.82 21.45
N ALA A 249 8.71 -17.30 20.49
CA ALA A 249 8.29 -17.52 19.10
C ALA A 249 8.34 -19.03 18.77
N GLY A 250 7.20 -19.70 18.79
CA GLY A 250 7.17 -21.17 18.70
C GLY A 250 8.00 -21.79 19.83
N ASN A 251 9.04 -22.55 19.48
CA ASN A 251 9.97 -23.16 20.44
C ASN A 251 11.19 -22.28 20.76
N ASP A 252 11.35 -21.15 20.06
CA ASP A 252 12.50 -20.27 20.21
C ASP A 252 12.23 -19.14 21.21
N ALA A 253 13.19 -18.92 22.09
CA ALA A 253 13.27 -17.79 22.99
C ALA A 253 14.20 -16.74 22.37
N LEU A 254 13.68 -15.57 22.01
CA LEU A 254 14.44 -14.53 21.31
C LEU A 254 14.53 -13.29 22.18
N ALA A 255 15.71 -12.65 22.18
CA ALA A 255 15.96 -11.39 22.88
C ALA A 255 16.43 -10.32 21.88
N GLY A 256 16.03 -9.08 22.11
CA GLY A 256 16.48 -7.92 21.34
C GLY A 256 16.23 -6.63 22.11
N ASP A 257 16.84 -5.54 21.67
CA ASP A 257 16.82 -4.29 22.43
C ASP A 257 15.48 -3.56 22.24
N ARG A 258 14.83 -3.78 21.10
CA ARG A 258 13.53 -3.20 20.74
C ARG A 258 12.66 -4.21 20.02
N LEU A 259 11.35 -3.94 20.08
CA LEU A 259 10.31 -4.70 19.40
C LEU A 259 9.53 -3.77 18.49
N LEU A 260 9.35 -4.15 17.23
CA LEU A 260 8.46 -3.52 16.28
C LEU A 260 7.29 -4.46 15.96
N VAL A 261 6.09 -4.04 16.30
CA VAL A 261 4.86 -4.79 16.02
C VAL A 261 4.23 -4.26 14.74
N VAL A 262 4.15 -5.11 13.72
CA VAL A 262 3.48 -4.82 12.45
C VAL A 262 2.32 -5.79 12.27
N ALA A 263 1.22 -5.49 12.96
CA ALA A 263 0.02 -6.30 12.95
C ALA A 263 -1.01 -5.81 11.91
N ALA A 264 -2.12 -6.55 11.79
CA ALA A 264 -3.23 -6.12 10.96
C ALA A 264 -3.78 -4.76 11.46
N PRO A 265 -4.11 -3.82 10.56
CA PRO A 265 -4.64 -2.53 10.95
C PRO A 265 -6.02 -2.70 11.61
N GLN A 266 -6.27 -1.90 12.64
CA GLN A 266 -7.54 -1.78 13.32
C GLN A 266 -8.16 -0.40 13.01
N PRO A 267 -9.42 -0.34 12.53
CA PRO A 267 -10.12 0.92 12.26
C PRO A 267 -10.14 1.86 13.48
N ASN A 268 -9.87 3.14 13.25
CA ASN A 268 -9.92 4.13 14.31
C ASN A 268 -11.36 4.64 14.50
N LEU A 269 -12.10 4.04 15.43
CA LEU A 269 -13.51 4.34 15.71
C LEU A 269 -13.74 4.94 17.09
N THR A 270 -12.68 5.06 17.89
CA THR A 270 -12.73 5.50 19.29
C THR A 270 -13.26 6.92 19.39
N GLY A 271 -14.09 7.19 20.39
CA GLY A 271 -14.61 8.53 20.68
C GLY A 271 -15.71 9.05 19.74
N LEU A 272 -16.00 8.36 18.63
CA LEU A 272 -16.95 8.86 17.63
C LEU A 272 -18.44 8.75 18.02
N ASN A 273 -18.79 7.97 19.05
CA ASN A 273 -20.19 7.75 19.47
C ASN A 273 -21.13 7.26 18.35
N LEU A 274 -20.66 6.29 17.56
CA LEU A 274 -21.37 5.77 16.38
C LEU A 274 -22.69 5.07 16.71
N GLU A 275 -22.80 4.49 17.91
CA GLU A 275 -24.01 3.82 18.38
C GLU A 275 -25.19 4.79 18.49
N ALA A 276 -24.96 6.01 18.97
CA ALA A 276 -25.99 7.04 19.10
C ALA A 276 -26.65 7.38 17.75
N VAL A 277 -25.89 7.28 16.65
CA VAL A 277 -26.37 7.54 15.27
C VAL A 277 -26.67 6.28 14.49
N ARG A 278 -26.71 5.11 15.16
CA ARG A 278 -27.05 3.80 14.59
C ARG A 278 -26.13 3.39 13.44
N VAL A 279 -24.87 3.81 13.47
CA VAL A 279 -23.84 3.35 12.53
C VAL A 279 -23.25 2.06 13.05
N ARG A 280 -23.30 0.99 12.25
CA ARG A 280 -22.80 -0.33 12.62
C ARG A 280 -21.29 -0.40 12.41
N ALA A 281 -20.57 -0.64 13.50
CA ALA A 281 -19.14 -0.86 13.53
C ALA A 281 -18.83 -2.30 13.97
N THR A 282 -17.75 -2.85 13.44
CA THR A 282 -17.16 -4.12 13.92
C THR A 282 -15.68 -3.89 14.20
N PRO A 283 -15.00 -4.78 14.97
CA PRO A 283 -13.54 -4.71 15.11
C PRO A 283 -12.79 -4.76 13.77
N ARG A 284 -13.44 -5.27 12.72
CA ARG A 284 -12.87 -5.34 11.37
C ARG A 284 -13.05 -4.05 10.59
N GLY A 285 -14.07 -3.23 10.84
CA GLY A 285 -14.40 -2.10 9.97
C GLY A 285 -15.81 -1.54 10.17
N LEU A 286 -16.05 -0.37 9.57
CA LEU A 286 -17.41 0.18 9.41
C LEU A 286 -18.19 -0.56 8.33
N SER A 287 -19.44 -0.88 8.62
CA SER A 287 -20.35 -1.47 7.63
C SER A 287 -20.94 -0.38 6.74
N VAL A 288 -20.65 -0.49 5.44
CA VAL A 288 -21.18 0.41 4.40
C VAL A 288 -21.84 -0.39 3.28
N LYS A 289 -22.74 0.27 2.55
CA LYS A 289 -23.29 -0.19 1.28
C LYS A 289 -22.23 -0.08 0.17
N PRO A 290 -22.44 -0.68 -1.02
CA PRO A 290 -21.48 -0.62 -2.12
C PRO A 290 -21.08 0.80 -2.57
N TRP A 291 -21.92 1.80 -2.34
CA TRP A 291 -21.65 3.22 -2.63
C TRP A 291 -21.14 4.02 -1.42
N LEU A 292 -20.51 3.35 -0.45
CA LEU A 292 -19.81 3.93 0.70
C LEU A 292 -20.70 4.66 1.74
N GLN A 293 -22.01 4.42 1.70
CA GLN A 293 -22.96 4.94 2.69
C GLN A 293 -23.15 3.96 3.85
N THR A 294 -23.14 4.44 5.08
CA THR A 294 -23.44 3.62 6.27
C THR A 294 -24.93 3.27 6.37
N ALA A 295 -25.34 2.61 7.45
CA ALA A 295 -26.75 2.42 7.80
C ALA A 295 -27.51 3.75 7.96
N HIS A 296 -26.82 4.83 8.34
CA HIS A 296 -27.41 6.16 8.44
C HIS A 296 -27.37 6.88 7.07
N PRO A 297 -28.48 7.42 6.55
CA PRO A 297 -28.56 7.96 5.19
C PRO A 297 -27.67 9.18 4.92
N ARG A 298 -27.24 9.87 5.97
CA ARG A 298 -26.36 11.05 5.90
C ARG A 298 -24.92 10.79 6.30
N ILE A 299 -24.54 9.56 6.65
CA ILE A 299 -23.18 9.25 7.10
C ILE A 299 -22.55 8.26 6.12
N TYR A 300 -21.38 8.64 5.60
CA TYR A 300 -20.56 7.90 4.66
C TYR A 300 -19.21 7.58 5.32
N ALA A 301 -18.47 6.63 4.76
CA ALA A 301 -17.13 6.32 5.24
C ALA A 301 -16.21 5.89 4.09
N CYS A 302 -14.91 6.20 4.19
CA CYS A 302 -13.90 5.79 3.21
C CYS A 302 -12.51 5.59 3.85
N GLY A 303 -11.65 4.88 3.14
CA GLY A 303 -10.28 4.57 3.55
C GLY A 303 -10.23 3.43 4.56
N ALA A 304 -9.09 3.34 5.27
CA ALA A 304 -8.77 2.24 6.17
C ALA A 304 -9.80 1.98 7.28
N VAL A 305 -10.67 2.95 7.59
CA VAL A 305 -11.77 2.80 8.55
C VAL A 305 -12.79 1.73 8.13
N LEU A 306 -12.84 1.38 6.84
CA LEU A 306 -13.69 0.33 6.29
C LEU A 306 -13.19 -1.09 6.59
N GLY A 307 -11.92 -1.25 7.00
CA GLY A 307 -11.35 -2.57 7.31
C GLY A 307 -10.66 -3.31 6.17
N GLY A 308 -10.53 -2.68 5.02
CA GLY A 308 -9.80 -3.21 3.87
C GLY A 308 -8.30 -2.93 3.96
N ASP A 309 -7.64 -3.01 2.81
CA ASP A 309 -6.26 -2.56 2.65
C ASP A 309 -6.14 -1.06 3.04
N PRO A 310 -5.26 -0.70 3.99
CA PRO A 310 -5.14 0.66 4.49
C PRO A 310 -4.38 1.60 3.54
N ALA A 311 -3.98 1.15 2.35
CA ALA A 311 -3.18 1.94 1.43
C ALA A 311 -3.84 3.29 1.07
N PRO A 312 -3.12 4.44 1.17
CA PRO A 312 -3.69 5.77 0.95
C PRO A 312 -4.35 5.97 -0.41
N TYR A 313 -3.79 5.39 -1.48
CA TYR A 313 -4.32 5.52 -2.84
C TYR A 313 -5.70 4.85 -3.00
N ILE A 314 -5.98 3.79 -2.24
CA ILE A 314 -7.32 3.17 -2.17
C ILE A 314 -8.28 4.14 -1.50
N GLY A 315 -7.88 4.70 -0.36
CA GLY A 315 -8.65 5.72 0.34
C GLY A 315 -8.92 6.94 -0.52
N HIS A 316 -7.97 7.41 -1.34
CA HIS A 316 -8.17 8.53 -2.27
C HIS A 316 -9.21 8.20 -3.35
N HIS A 317 -9.16 6.99 -3.93
CA HIS A 317 -10.16 6.53 -4.89
C HIS A 317 -11.57 6.49 -4.26
N GLU A 318 -11.69 5.90 -3.06
CA GLU A 318 -12.94 5.84 -2.32
C GLU A 318 -13.45 7.23 -1.89
N ALA A 319 -12.55 8.12 -1.48
CA ALA A 319 -12.89 9.48 -1.06
C ALA A 319 -13.60 10.27 -2.16
N ALA A 320 -13.09 10.23 -3.39
CA ALA A 320 -13.72 10.91 -4.53
C ALA A 320 -15.16 10.41 -4.75
N ILE A 321 -15.37 9.10 -4.67
CA ILE A 321 -16.68 8.45 -4.83
C ILE A 321 -17.61 8.76 -3.66
N ALA A 322 -17.12 8.67 -2.42
CA ALA A 322 -17.89 8.94 -1.22
C ALA A 322 -18.37 10.39 -1.17
N VAL A 323 -17.51 11.35 -1.55
CA VAL A 323 -17.86 12.77 -1.64
C VAL A 323 -18.95 13.02 -2.68
N GLU A 324 -18.82 12.46 -3.89
CA GLU A 324 -19.88 12.58 -4.91
C GLU A 324 -21.21 11.99 -4.44
N ASN A 325 -21.15 10.84 -3.77
CA ASN A 325 -22.34 10.17 -3.25
C ASN A 325 -22.97 10.93 -2.07
N ALA A 326 -22.18 11.58 -1.24
CA ALA A 326 -22.63 12.36 -0.09
C ALA A 326 -23.26 13.69 -0.50
N LEU A 327 -22.64 14.41 -1.45
CA LEU A 327 -23.12 15.72 -1.88
C LEU A 327 -24.27 15.63 -2.89
N TRP A 328 -24.20 14.68 -3.82
CA TRP A 328 -25.08 14.62 -5.00
C TRP A 328 -25.97 13.38 -5.08
N GLY A 329 -25.79 12.39 -4.19
CA GLY A 329 -26.63 11.19 -4.18
C GLY A 329 -26.46 10.27 -5.39
N ARG A 330 -25.33 10.34 -6.12
CA ARG A 330 -25.07 9.61 -7.38
C ARG A 330 -24.98 8.07 -7.25
N ARG A 331 -24.83 7.54 -6.04
CA ARG A 331 -24.70 6.09 -5.73
C ARG A 331 -23.65 5.35 -6.58
N ARG A 332 -22.54 6.00 -6.91
CA ARG A 332 -21.40 5.38 -7.60
C ARG A 332 -20.74 4.34 -6.70
N VAL A 333 -20.24 3.26 -7.29
CA VAL A 333 -19.59 2.13 -6.60
C VAL A 333 -18.10 2.14 -6.94
N PRO A 334 -17.18 2.01 -5.96
CA PRO A 334 -15.76 1.87 -6.22
C PRO A 334 -15.43 0.58 -6.97
N HIS A 335 -14.47 0.65 -7.90
CA HIS A 335 -13.99 -0.49 -8.67
C HIS A 335 -12.68 -1.02 -8.07
N TYR A 336 -12.74 -2.14 -7.34
CA TYR A 336 -11.57 -2.68 -6.64
C TYR A 336 -10.71 -3.63 -7.49
N GLN A 337 -11.18 -4.07 -8.66
CA GLN A 337 -10.47 -5.06 -9.48
C GLN A 337 -9.15 -4.50 -10.06
N ALA A 338 -9.12 -3.21 -10.40
CA ALA A 338 -7.96 -2.55 -10.97
C ALA A 338 -7.05 -1.88 -9.92
N ILE A 339 -7.27 -2.14 -8.63
CA ILE A 339 -6.47 -1.56 -7.56
C ILE A 339 -5.24 -2.44 -7.29
N PRO A 340 -4.01 -1.93 -7.51
CA PRO A 340 -2.81 -2.69 -7.25
C PRO A 340 -2.56 -2.84 -5.74
N GLN A 341 -1.92 -3.95 -5.38
CA GLN A 341 -1.37 -4.26 -4.07
C GLN A 341 0.13 -3.97 -4.10
N TRP A 342 0.64 -3.33 -3.05
CA TRP A 342 2.02 -2.87 -2.98
C TRP A 342 2.77 -3.45 -1.78
N VAL A 343 3.97 -3.97 -2.04
CA VAL A 343 4.97 -4.27 -1.01
C VAL A 343 6.11 -3.26 -1.16
N PRO A 344 6.30 -2.35 -0.16
CA PRO A 344 7.17 -1.19 -0.25
C PRO A 344 8.65 -1.48 0.04
N THR A 345 9.14 -2.63 -0.39
CA THR A 345 10.58 -2.94 -0.40
C THR A 345 11.32 -2.03 -1.37
N GLN A 346 12.63 -1.93 -1.21
CA GLN A 346 13.53 -1.16 -2.06
C GLN A 346 13.43 -1.58 -3.54
N ASN A 347 13.28 -2.89 -3.80
CA ASN A 347 12.73 -3.39 -5.06
C ASN A 347 11.25 -3.70 -4.85
N PRO A 348 10.32 -2.81 -5.24
CA PRO A 348 8.92 -2.97 -4.90
C PRO A 348 8.30 -4.17 -5.65
N LEU A 349 7.40 -4.88 -4.97
CA LEU A 349 6.49 -5.82 -5.59
C LEU A 349 5.12 -5.15 -5.73
N ILE A 350 4.62 -5.10 -6.96
CA ILE A 350 3.28 -4.66 -7.29
C ILE A 350 2.50 -5.84 -7.88
N SER A 351 1.33 -6.11 -7.32
CA SER A 351 0.45 -7.20 -7.76
C SER A 351 -0.95 -6.66 -8.05
N LEU A 352 -1.62 -7.21 -9.04
CA LEU A 352 -2.96 -6.79 -9.45
C LEU A 352 -3.69 -7.98 -10.07
N GLY A 353 -4.96 -8.18 -9.71
CA GLY A 353 -5.75 -9.32 -10.17
C GLY A 353 -5.34 -10.66 -9.56
N LEU A 354 -5.54 -11.74 -10.32
CA LEU A 354 -5.37 -13.12 -9.86
C LEU A 354 -3.91 -13.56 -9.88
N THR A 355 -3.50 -14.39 -8.91
CA THR A 355 -2.24 -15.15 -8.98
C THR A 355 -2.34 -16.31 -9.97
N GLU A 356 -1.20 -16.88 -10.37
CA GLU A 356 -1.16 -18.05 -11.26
C GLU A 356 -1.96 -19.23 -10.69
N ALA A 357 -1.83 -19.49 -9.39
CA ALA A 357 -2.60 -20.55 -8.73
C ALA A 357 -4.11 -20.29 -8.78
N GLN A 358 -4.54 -19.06 -8.52
CA GLN A 358 -5.95 -18.66 -8.56
C GLN A 358 -6.50 -18.72 -10.00
N ALA A 359 -5.74 -18.22 -10.97
CA ALA A 359 -6.14 -18.23 -12.37
C ALA A 359 -6.20 -19.65 -12.95
N SER A 360 -5.24 -20.52 -12.60
CA SER A 360 -5.27 -21.93 -12.98
C SER A 360 -6.48 -22.65 -12.37
N GLN A 361 -6.84 -22.34 -11.13
CA GLN A 361 -8.05 -22.88 -10.50
C GLN A 361 -9.35 -22.40 -11.17
N GLN A 362 -9.40 -21.14 -11.62
CA GLN A 362 -10.62 -20.54 -12.18
C GLN A 362 -10.78 -20.74 -13.70
N TYR A 363 -9.68 -20.76 -14.46
CA TYR A 363 -9.69 -20.75 -15.92
C TYR A 363 -8.92 -21.94 -16.53
N HIS A 364 -8.29 -22.79 -15.72
CA HIS A 364 -7.60 -24.00 -16.17
C HIS A 364 -6.60 -23.71 -17.31
N GLU A 365 -6.67 -24.43 -18.43
CA GLU A 365 -5.78 -24.31 -19.59
C GLU A 365 -5.90 -22.96 -20.32
N ASP A 366 -6.96 -22.18 -20.05
CA ASP A 366 -7.13 -20.84 -20.59
C ASP A 366 -6.44 -19.75 -19.74
N ALA A 367 -5.73 -20.11 -18.66
CA ALA A 367 -4.84 -19.21 -17.95
C ALA A 367 -3.40 -19.33 -18.48
N TRP A 368 -3.00 -18.41 -19.35
CA TRP A 368 -1.64 -18.34 -19.89
C TRP A 368 -0.75 -17.45 -19.03
N VAL A 369 0.35 -18.04 -18.54
CA VAL A 369 1.38 -17.32 -17.79
C VAL A 369 2.50 -16.87 -18.74
N LEU A 370 2.73 -15.56 -18.79
CA LEU A 370 3.81 -14.90 -19.54
C LEU A 370 4.79 -14.29 -18.55
N ARG A 371 6.10 -14.40 -18.80
CA ARG A 371 7.14 -13.97 -17.84
C ARG A 371 8.30 -13.31 -18.56
N CYS A 372 8.68 -12.12 -18.10
CA CYS A 372 9.87 -11.39 -18.55
C CYS A 372 10.79 -11.16 -17.34
N PRO A 373 11.94 -11.86 -17.23
CA PRO A 373 12.89 -11.60 -16.16
C PRO A 373 13.67 -10.31 -16.45
N TYR A 374 13.98 -9.51 -15.44
CA TYR A 374 14.65 -8.21 -15.62
C TYR A 374 16.06 -8.35 -16.20
N LYS A 375 16.74 -9.49 -15.98
CA LYS A 375 18.01 -9.83 -16.66
C LYS A 375 17.95 -9.80 -18.19
N ALA A 376 16.77 -9.82 -18.80
CA ALA A 376 16.60 -9.69 -20.25
C ALA A 376 16.48 -8.23 -20.72
N LEU A 377 16.51 -7.25 -19.82
CA LEU A 377 16.33 -5.84 -20.11
C LEU A 377 17.67 -5.10 -20.03
N PRO A 378 18.12 -4.40 -21.08
CA PRO A 378 19.34 -3.59 -21.03
C PRO A 378 19.32 -2.57 -19.89
N GLN A 379 18.16 -1.93 -19.65
CA GLN A 379 17.99 -0.96 -18.56
C GLN A 379 18.32 -1.54 -17.18
N ALA A 380 17.90 -2.79 -16.92
CA ALA A 380 18.17 -3.44 -15.64
C ALA A 380 19.67 -3.68 -15.41
N HIS A 381 20.42 -3.98 -16.47
CA HIS A 381 21.87 -4.11 -16.42
C HIS A 381 22.56 -2.76 -16.18
N LEU A 382 22.11 -1.70 -16.85
CA LEU A 382 22.66 -0.35 -16.68
C LEU A 382 22.54 0.15 -15.23
N HIS A 383 21.49 -0.26 -14.52
CA HIS A 383 21.27 0.09 -13.12
C HIS A 383 21.76 -0.96 -12.11
N HIS A 384 22.38 -2.06 -12.56
CA HIS A 384 22.74 -3.22 -11.71
C HIS A 384 21.55 -3.80 -10.92
N GLN A 385 20.33 -3.71 -11.45
CA GLN A 385 19.08 -4.13 -10.83
C GLN A 385 18.39 -5.24 -11.64
N VAL A 386 19.14 -6.33 -11.88
CA VAL A 386 18.69 -7.47 -12.71
C VAL A 386 17.80 -8.48 -11.97
N ASN A 387 17.76 -8.39 -10.64
CA ASN A 387 16.98 -9.26 -9.77
C ASN A 387 15.52 -8.77 -9.70
N GLY A 388 14.72 -9.21 -10.66
CA GLY A 388 13.32 -8.82 -10.77
C GLY A 388 12.64 -9.52 -11.95
N PHE A 389 11.33 -9.33 -12.06
CA PHE A 389 10.55 -9.85 -13.18
C PHE A 389 9.23 -9.11 -13.36
N ALA A 390 8.67 -9.20 -14.56
CA ALA A 390 7.27 -8.92 -14.85
C ALA A 390 6.56 -10.21 -15.27
N LYS A 391 5.41 -10.50 -14.65
CA LYS A 391 4.57 -11.66 -14.94
C LYS A 391 3.17 -11.17 -15.28
N LEU A 392 2.62 -11.66 -16.39
CA LEU A 392 1.23 -11.45 -16.76
C LEU A 392 0.52 -12.80 -16.84
N ILE A 393 -0.71 -12.82 -16.36
CA ILE A 393 -1.62 -13.95 -16.46
C ILE A 393 -2.77 -13.51 -17.34
N VAL A 394 -2.92 -14.16 -18.49
CA VAL A 394 -3.81 -13.71 -19.55
C VAL A 394 -4.62 -14.87 -20.13
N ARG A 395 -5.75 -14.54 -20.75
CA ARG A 395 -6.51 -15.51 -21.55
C ARG A 395 -6.05 -15.53 -23.00
N PRO A 396 -6.36 -16.61 -23.77
CA PRO A 396 -6.16 -16.63 -25.22
C PRO A 396 -6.83 -15.45 -25.94
N SER A 397 -7.93 -14.94 -25.41
CA SER A 397 -8.63 -13.75 -25.92
C SER A 397 -7.83 -12.45 -25.80
N GLY A 398 -6.77 -12.44 -24.98
CA GLY A 398 -5.99 -11.26 -24.63
C GLY A 398 -6.47 -10.55 -23.37
N GLN A 399 -7.53 -11.03 -22.70
CA GLN A 399 -7.95 -10.49 -21.40
C GLN A 399 -6.84 -10.70 -20.35
N ILE A 400 -6.47 -9.64 -19.63
CA ILE A 400 -5.50 -9.69 -18.54
C ILE A 400 -6.24 -10.06 -17.24
N LEU A 401 -5.89 -11.21 -16.67
CA LEU A 401 -6.46 -11.74 -15.43
C LEU A 401 -5.68 -11.31 -14.19
N GLY A 402 -4.36 -11.17 -14.34
CA GLY A 402 -3.48 -10.75 -13.26
C GLY A 402 -2.12 -10.29 -13.77
N ALA A 403 -1.44 -9.50 -12.96
CA ALA A 403 -0.13 -8.94 -13.22
C ALA A 403 0.67 -8.86 -11.91
N HIS A 404 1.92 -9.31 -11.95
CA HIS A 404 2.82 -9.29 -10.81
C HIS A 404 4.20 -8.81 -11.28
N ILE A 405 4.67 -7.69 -10.74
CA ILE A 405 5.92 -7.05 -11.14
C ILE A 405 6.75 -6.82 -9.90
N LEU A 406 7.95 -7.40 -9.87
CA LEU A 406 8.94 -7.21 -8.82
C LEU A 406 10.16 -6.51 -9.43
N GLY A 407 10.51 -5.34 -8.91
CA GLY A 407 11.72 -4.62 -9.30
C GLY A 407 11.51 -3.11 -9.48
N PRO A 408 12.56 -2.40 -9.93
CA PRO A 408 12.48 -0.98 -10.23
C PRO A 408 11.39 -0.64 -11.24
N ALA A 409 10.79 0.54 -11.11
CA ALA A 409 9.69 1.02 -11.95
C ALA A 409 8.41 0.15 -11.94
N ALA A 410 8.28 -0.82 -11.03
CA ALA A 410 7.08 -1.65 -10.94
C ALA A 410 5.78 -0.84 -10.72
N PRO A 411 5.74 0.24 -9.90
CA PRO A 411 4.53 1.07 -9.74
C PRO A 411 4.08 1.74 -11.05
N GLU A 412 5.01 2.30 -11.81
CA GLU A 412 4.76 2.97 -13.08
C GLU A 412 4.34 1.97 -14.15
N LEU A 413 5.01 0.82 -14.22
CA LEU A 413 4.65 -0.27 -15.12
C LEU A 413 3.25 -0.80 -14.80
N MET A 414 2.93 -1.03 -13.52
CA MET A 414 1.60 -1.53 -13.15
C MET A 414 0.49 -0.53 -13.50
N SER A 415 0.77 0.77 -13.44
CA SER A 415 -0.21 1.80 -13.80
C SER A 415 -0.71 1.64 -15.24
N ALA A 416 0.15 1.21 -16.17
CA ALA A 416 -0.26 0.88 -17.54
C ALA A 416 -1.23 -0.32 -17.59
N ILE A 417 -0.99 -1.36 -16.79
CA ILE A 417 -1.87 -2.53 -16.71
C ILE A 417 -3.21 -2.18 -16.05
N ALA A 418 -3.18 -1.41 -14.97
CA ALA A 418 -4.40 -0.94 -14.30
C ALA A 418 -5.29 -0.13 -15.26
N LEU A 419 -4.69 0.74 -16.08
CA LEU A 419 -5.41 1.48 -17.13
C LEU A 419 -6.02 0.55 -18.19
N LEU A 420 -5.30 -0.47 -18.64
CA LEU A 420 -5.83 -1.44 -19.60
C LEU A 420 -7.02 -2.21 -19.02
N GLN A 421 -6.96 -2.63 -17.76
CA GLN A 421 -8.09 -3.28 -17.11
C GLN A 421 -9.30 -2.35 -16.95
N GLU A 422 -9.09 -1.12 -16.48
CA GLU A 422 -10.19 -0.14 -16.30
C GLU A 422 -10.85 0.22 -17.65
N SER A 423 -10.07 0.30 -18.73
CA SER A 423 -10.58 0.54 -20.08
C SER A 423 -11.10 -0.71 -20.80
N SER A 424 -11.14 -1.87 -20.12
CA SER A 424 -11.52 -3.17 -20.70
C SER A 424 -10.71 -3.53 -21.96
N GLN A 425 -9.47 -3.06 -22.03
CA GLN A 425 -8.49 -3.41 -23.04
C GLN A 425 -7.60 -4.56 -22.54
N GLY A 426 -6.88 -5.20 -23.44
CA GLY A 426 -6.05 -6.37 -23.11
C GLY A 426 -4.73 -6.39 -23.88
N MET A 427 -4.16 -7.58 -24.00
CA MET A 427 -2.89 -7.83 -24.70
C MET A 427 -2.80 -7.20 -26.10
N PRO A 428 -3.87 -7.13 -26.93
CA PRO A 428 -3.78 -6.46 -28.24
C PRO A 428 -3.42 -4.97 -28.15
N ALA A 429 -3.80 -4.27 -27.08
CA ALA A 429 -3.43 -2.88 -26.87
C ALA A 429 -1.99 -2.77 -26.35
N LEU A 430 -1.61 -3.66 -25.43
CA LEU A 430 -0.24 -3.75 -24.91
C LEU A 430 0.79 -4.05 -26.01
N GLU A 431 0.46 -4.92 -26.96
CA GLU A 431 1.31 -5.29 -28.10
C GLU A 431 1.58 -4.11 -29.06
N ARG A 432 0.69 -3.12 -29.10
CA ARG A 432 0.85 -1.92 -29.93
C ARG A 432 1.70 -0.85 -29.26
N LEU A 433 2.01 -1.00 -27.97
CA LEU A 433 2.93 -0.08 -27.30
C LEU A 433 4.32 -0.25 -27.90
N ILE A 434 4.90 0.88 -28.30
CA ILE A 434 6.30 0.97 -28.71
C ILE A 434 7.04 1.57 -27.52
N PRO A 435 7.70 0.75 -26.68
CA PRO A 435 8.44 1.28 -25.56
C PRO A 435 9.67 2.04 -26.06
N ILE A 436 10.02 3.12 -25.36
CA ILE A 436 11.31 3.80 -25.54
C ILE A 436 12.39 2.86 -25.01
N ALA A 437 13.48 2.67 -25.75
CA ALA A 437 14.59 1.79 -25.35
C ALA A 437 15.92 2.59 -25.23
N PRO A 438 16.78 2.28 -24.24
CA PRO A 438 16.57 1.28 -23.20
C PRO A 438 15.57 1.76 -22.13
N SER A 439 14.67 0.89 -21.68
CA SER A 439 13.82 1.15 -20.51
C SER A 439 13.22 -0.11 -19.89
N TYR A 440 12.73 -0.01 -18.65
CA TYR A 440 11.97 -1.09 -18.03
C TYR A 440 10.64 -1.38 -18.74
N SER A 441 10.12 -0.46 -19.56
CA SER A 441 8.88 -0.69 -20.32
C SER A 441 9.03 -1.70 -21.46
N GLU A 442 10.26 -2.07 -21.81
CA GLU A 442 10.56 -3.14 -22.77
C GLU A 442 10.03 -4.52 -22.33
N VAL A 443 9.66 -4.70 -21.04
CA VAL A 443 8.93 -5.88 -20.57
C VAL A 443 7.65 -6.11 -21.38
N TRP A 444 6.97 -5.05 -21.83
CA TRP A 444 5.74 -5.16 -22.61
C TRP A 444 5.96 -5.74 -23.99
N THR A 445 7.06 -5.40 -24.65
CA THR A 445 7.44 -5.98 -25.95
C THR A 445 7.67 -7.49 -25.80
N GLN A 446 8.45 -7.90 -24.79
CA GLN A 446 8.76 -9.32 -24.58
C GLN A 446 7.51 -10.13 -24.22
N LEU A 447 6.67 -9.60 -23.33
CA LEU A 447 5.42 -10.26 -22.92
C LEU A 447 4.42 -10.32 -24.08
N GLY A 448 4.32 -9.25 -24.88
CA GLY A 448 3.50 -9.22 -26.10
C GLY A 448 3.95 -10.26 -27.13
N GLN A 449 5.26 -10.41 -27.34
CA GLN A 449 5.81 -11.43 -28.23
C GLN A 449 5.50 -12.85 -27.73
N GLN A 450 5.70 -13.14 -26.44
CA GLN A 450 5.34 -14.44 -25.87
C GLN A 450 3.85 -14.78 -26.04
N TRP A 451 2.97 -13.79 -25.87
CA TRP A 451 1.54 -13.98 -26.09
C TRP A 451 1.22 -14.29 -27.56
N ARG A 452 1.82 -13.53 -28.49
CA ARG A 452 1.65 -13.72 -29.93
C ARG A 452 2.12 -15.11 -30.35
N ASP A 453 3.28 -15.55 -29.88
CA ASP A 453 3.86 -16.86 -30.19
C ASP A 453 2.97 -17.99 -29.69
N ARG A 454 2.46 -17.90 -28.44
CA ARG A 454 1.51 -18.89 -27.91
C ARG A 454 0.19 -18.91 -28.66
N ARG A 455 -0.31 -17.75 -29.08
CA ARG A 455 -1.51 -17.66 -29.93
C ARG A 455 -1.27 -18.31 -31.29
N HIS A 456 -0.12 -18.08 -31.91
CA HIS A 456 0.25 -18.76 -33.14
C HIS A 456 0.40 -20.28 -32.95
N GLN A 457 0.91 -20.76 -31.81
CA GLN A 457 0.96 -22.21 -31.55
C GLN A 457 -0.43 -22.84 -31.42
N ARG A 458 -1.39 -22.17 -30.75
CA ARG A 458 -2.77 -22.69 -30.56
C ARG A 458 -3.62 -22.63 -31.84
N TRP A 459 -3.47 -21.56 -32.62
CA TRP A 459 -4.34 -21.28 -33.79
C TRP A 459 -3.63 -21.43 -35.14
N GLY A 460 -2.30 -21.60 -35.14
CA GLY A 460 -1.45 -21.72 -36.33
C GLY A 460 -1.89 -22.84 -37.26
N PRO A 461 -2.17 -24.07 -36.78
CA PRO A 461 -2.64 -25.15 -37.65
C PRO A 461 -3.93 -24.80 -38.41
N TRP A 462 -4.85 -24.08 -37.76
CA TRP A 462 -6.08 -23.60 -38.40
C TRP A 462 -5.82 -22.47 -39.40
N LEU A 463 -4.92 -21.54 -39.07
CA LEU A 463 -4.52 -20.45 -39.96
C LEU A 463 -3.77 -20.97 -41.19
N GLU A 464 -2.91 -21.98 -41.03
CA GLU A 464 -2.23 -22.67 -42.12
C GLU A 464 -3.22 -23.41 -43.01
N ALA A 465 -4.19 -24.13 -42.42
CA ALA A 465 -5.26 -24.78 -43.18
C ALA A 465 -6.12 -23.76 -43.96
N LEU A 466 -6.46 -22.63 -43.35
CA LEU A 466 -7.22 -21.55 -43.99
C LEU A 466 -6.41 -20.84 -45.08
N ALA A 467 -5.11 -20.62 -44.86
CA ALA A 467 -4.21 -20.06 -45.86
C ALA A 467 -3.97 -21.04 -47.03
N ALA A 468 -3.86 -22.35 -46.76
CA ALA A 468 -3.79 -23.39 -47.77
C ALA A 468 -5.09 -23.45 -48.60
N TRP A 469 -6.25 -23.41 -47.95
CA TRP A 469 -7.55 -23.35 -48.62
C TRP A 469 -7.72 -22.08 -49.47
N ARG A 470 -7.33 -20.91 -48.98
CA ARG A 470 -7.34 -19.65 -49.75
C ARG A 470 -6.42 -19.72 -50.97
N ARG A 471 -5.23 -20.31 -50.82
CA ARG A 471 -4.29 -20.54 -51.94
C ARG A 471 -4.86 -21.50 -52.98
N ALA A 472 -5.61 -22.52 -52.55
CA ALA A 472 -6.25 -23.48 -53.43
C ALA A 472 -7.43 -22.90 -54.23
N ARG A 473 -8.14 -21.89 -53.69
CA ARG A 473 -9.24 -21.17 -54.36
C ARG A 473 -8.79 -20.06 -55.32
N ALA A 474 -7.54 -19.62 -55.21
CA ALA A 474 -6.96 -18.60 -56.08
C ALA A 474 -6.28 -19.21 -57.34
N ARG A 475 -6.24 -20.55 -57.41
CA ARG A 475 -5.96 -21.33 -58.62
C ARG A 475 -7.28 -21.77 -59.22
#